data_AF-A0A178W1L4-F1
#
_entry.id   AF-A0A178W1L4-F1
#
_cell.length_a   1.000
_cell.length_b   1.000
_cell.length_c   1.000
_cell.angle_alpha   90.00
_cell.angle_beta   90.00
_cell.angle_gamma   90.00
#
_symmetry.space_group_name_H-M   'P 1'
#
loop_
_entity.id
_entity.type
_entity.pdbx_description
1 polymer ?
#
loop_
_entity_poly.entity_id
_entity_poly.type
_entity_poly.pdbx_seq_one_letter_code
_entity_poly.pdbx_strand_id
1 'polypeptide(L)'
;MTRLVLTYAQQSKEQSKIEQDRFAQRIQEFRTQSELDSQQASAKADPSDVDGNHVYRAIPRKNVEANSVSTADKEVTKQGYLLKRSASLRADWKRRFFVLDNHGSLYYYRNTGNKSAKSQHYYSGLGEHSSGVFGRFRTRHNRSASQGSLDCNMIDLRTSLIKLDAEDTDLRLCFRIISPQKTYTLQAENGADRMDWVNKITAAITIRLNSHFLQQSPARYLDKKNSSSGPATENLTLNQKEDYNQRLNVGDDVLTILREIPGNNTCAECNAPDPDWASLNLGVLMCIECSGVHRNLGVHISKVRSLTLDVKVWEPTILDLFRNLGNAYCNSVWEELLHHLDDDSEKGSTDTLASVSKPSSEDWFTLKEKYINGKYLEKALVVKDEREVNSTASSRIWEAVQSRNIRDIYRLIVKADANIINTKFDDITDLDVYHHHHVDAPDEVKKRHDPNACQRIKNSNEARNCLQGCSLLHVACQSGDPILLELLLQFGADINMRDYHGRTPLHHCIASGNNAFAKVLLRRGARPSIEDGGGLSVLERAMEMGAITDEELFLLLAECQ
;
A
#
# COMPACT_ATOMS: atom_id res chain seq x y z
N MET A 1 37.16 -14.49 -11.94
CA MET A 1 35.92 -14.22 -11.20
C MET A 1 36.13 -13.36 -9.94
N THR A 2 36.84 -13.82 -8.90
CA THR A 2 37.00 -13.07 -7.62
C THR A 2 37.43 -11.60 -7.75
N ARG A 3 38.36 -11.27 -8.66
CA ARG A 3 38.81 -9.88 -8.88
C ARG A 3 37.74 -8.94 -9.43
N LEU A 4 36.76 -9.47 -10.19
CA LEU A 4 35.64 -8.71 -10.75
C LEU A 4 34.56 -8.43 -9.68
N VAL A 5 34.24 -9.44 -8.86
CA VAL A 5 33.28 -9.31 -7.75
C VAL A 5 33.77 -8.29 -6.71
N LEU A 6 35.07 -8.29 -6.40
CA LEU A 6 35.66 -7.31 -5.49
C LEU A 6 35.60 -5.88 -6.04
N THR A 7 35.79 -5.68 -7.36
CA THR A 7 35.66 -4.35 -7.98
C THR A 7 34.22 -3.86 -8.00
N TYR A 8 33.24 -4.72 -8.29
CA TYR A 8 31.81 -4.37 -8.18
C TYR A 8 31.39 -4.04 -6.74
N ALA A 9 31.79 -4.85 -5.75
CA ALA A 9 31.51 -4.57 -4.34
C ALA A 9 32.13 -3.24 -3.87
N GLN A 10 33.32 -2.90 -4.37
CA GLN A 10 33.98 -1.65 -4.05
C GLN A 10 33.32 -0.44 -4.73
N GLN A 11 32.93 -0.56 -6.01
CA GLN A 11 32.14 0.47 -6.71
C GLN A 11 30.78 0.72 -6.06
N SER A 12 30.06 -0.34 -5.67
CA SER A 12 28.77 -0.23 -4.96
C SER A 12 28.93 0.50 -3.62
N LYS A 13 29.97 0.18 -2.84
CA LYS A 13 30.28 0.85 -1.58
C LYS A 13 30.65 2.33 -1.77
N GLU A 14 31.33 2.67 -2.86
CA GLU A 14 31.72 4.04 -3.20
C GLU A 14 30.52 4.87 -3.69
N GLN A 15 29.65 4.29 -4.52
CA GLN A 15 28.36 4.90 -4.89
C GLN A 15 27.48 5.16 -3.67
N SER A 16 27.31 4.18 -2.78
CA SER A 16 26.55 4.34 -1.54
C SER A 16 27.08 5.48 -0.66
N LYS A 17 28.41 5.66 -0.61
CA LYS A 17 29.03 6.78 0.11
C LYS A 17 28.75 8.13 -0.57
N ILE A 18 28.87 8.22 -1.90
CA ILE A 18 28.53 9.42 -2.67
C ILE A 18 27.06 9.82 -2.48
N GLU A 19 26.15 8.85 -2.39
CA GLU A 19 24.74 9.11 -2.10
C GLU A 19 24.50 9.59 -0.67
N GLN A 20 25.19 9.02 0.33
CA GLN A 20 25.13 9.49 1.71
C GLN A 20 25.67 10.92 1.85
N ASP A 21 26.79 11.24 1.20
CA ASP A 21 27.38 12.58 1.22
C ASP A 21 26.46 13.60 0.51
N ARG A 22 25.86 13.25 -0.63
CA ARG A 22 24.86 14.08 -1.33
C ARG A 22 23.59 14.30 -0.50
N PHE A 23 23.16 13.28 0.25
CA PHE A 23 22.01 13.39 1.15
C PHE A 23 22.33 14.29 2.36
N ALA A 24 23.54 14.18 2.92
CA ALA A 24 24.01 15.05 4.00
C ALA A 24 24.08 16.53 3.55
N GLN A 25 24.53 16.80 2.33
CA GLN A 25 24.52 18.16 1.74
C GLN A 25 23.10 18.73 1.67
N ARG A 26 22.11 17.99 1.15
CA ARG A 26 20.71 18.43 1.11
C ARG A 26 20.11 18.71 2.49
N ILE A 27 20.48 17.92 3.50
CA ILE A 27 20.08 18.18 4.90
C ILE A 27 20.71 19.48 5.41
N GLN A 28 21.97 19.75 5.06
CA GLN A 28 22.67 20.98 5.44
C GLN A 28 22.00 22.20 4.79
N GLU A 29 21.73 22.15 3.47
CA GLU A 29 21.01 23.19 2.72
C GLU A 29 19.66 23.51 3.34
N PHE A 30 18.85 22.48 3.65
CA PHE A 30 17.54 22.66 4.27
C PHE A 30 17.61 23.31 5.67
N ARG A 31 18.62 22.96 6.48
CA ARG A 31 18.86 23.62 7.78
C ARG A 31 19.19 25.10 7.61
N THR A 32 20.11 25.43 6.70
CA THR A 32 20.50 26.81 6.44
C THR A 32 19.32 27.63 5.92
N GLN A 33 18.48 27.08 5.05
CA GLN A 33 17.26 27.76 4.60
C GLN A 33 16.30 28.01 5.76
N SER A 34 16.02 26.99 6.59
CA SER A 34 15.13 27.12 7.75
C SER A 34 15.64 28.13 8.79
N GLU A 35 16.95 28.29 8.94
CA GLU A 35 17.57 29.31 9.80
C GLU A 35 17.40 30.72 9.20
N LEU A 36 17.56 30.89 7.88
CA LEU A 36 17.33 32.17 7.19
C LEU A 36 15.86 32.61 7.26
N ASP A 37 14.93 31.68 7.02
CA ASP A 37 13.48 31.94 7.11
C ASP A 37 13.08 32.34 8.54
N SER A 38 13.68 31.71 9.56
CA SER A 38 13.48 32.05 10.98
C SER A 38 14.02 33.44 11.33
N GLN A 39 15.16 33.85 10.76
CA GLN A 39 15.73 35.19 10.94
C GLN A 39 14.87 36.26 10.27
N GLN A 40 14.37 36.01 9.04
CA GLN A 40 13.41 36.92 8.38
C GLN A 40 12.08 37.04 9.11
N ALA A 41 11.62 35.98 9.80
CA ALA A 41 10.45 36.04 10.66
C ALA A 41 10.70 36.90 11.93
N SER A 42 11.86 36.76 12.57
CA SER A 42 12.20 37.56 13.76
C SER A 42 12.41 39.06 13.46
N ALA A 43 12.84 39.41 12.25
CA ALA A 43 13.04 40.80 11.83
C ALA A 43 11.73 41.59 11.59
N LYS A 44 10.56 40.97 11.78
CA LYS A 44 9.22 41.57 11.54
C LYS A 44 8.38 41.79 12.81
N ALA A 45 8.96 41.67 14.00
CA ALA A 45 8.25 41.83 15.27
C ALA A 45 8.85 42.97 16.12
N ASP A 46 8.19 44.13 16.13
CA ASP A 46 8.49 45.24 17.05
C ASP A 46 7.73 45.10 18.40
N PRO A 47 8.23 45.69 19.51
CA PRO A 47 7.74 45.41 20.86
C PRO A 47 6.95 46.54 21.57
N SER A 48 5.89 46.17 22.30
CA SER A 48 5.20 46.95 23.36
C SER A 48 4.20 46.02 24.10
N ASP A 49 3.84 46.14 25.38
CA ASP A 49 4.37 46.92 26.52
C ASP A 49 4.09 46.14 27.85
N VAL A 50 4.52 46.66 28.99
CA VAL A 50 4.54 46.02 30.34
C VAL A 50 3.33 46.40 31.21
N ASP A 51 2.81 45.47 32.05
CA ASP A 51 2.73 45.60 33.54
C ASP A 51 2.11 44.34 34.22
N GLY A 52 2.24 44.20 35.56
CA GLY A 52 1.88 42.97 36.31
C GLY A 52 1.16 43.18 37.67
N ASN A 53 1.50 42.32 38.65
CA ASN A 53 1.00 42.22 40.05
C ASN A 53 -0.35 41.49 40.32
N HIS A 54 -0.63 40.84 41.47
CA HIS A 54 0.19 40.07 42.44
C HIS A 54 -0.71 39.28 43.47
N VAL A 55 -0.15 38.29 44.19
CA VAL A 55 -0.57 37.68 45.51
C VAL A 55 -1.69 36.59 45.66
N TYR A 56 -1.22 35.40 46.07
CA TYR A 56 -1.73 34.33 46.96
C TYR A 56 -3.00 34.46 47.84
N ARG A 57 -3.71 33.32 48.06
CA ARG A 57 -3.71 32.49 49.32
C ARG A 57 -4.47 31.14 49.14
N ALA A 58 -4.22 30.15 50.01
CA ALA A 58 -4.57 28.73 49.81
C ALA A 58 -5.69 28.14 50.71
N ILE A 59 -6.44 27.19 50.12
CA ILE A 59 -6.97 25.89 50.62
C ILE A 59 -7.30 25.71 52.12
N PRO A 60 -8.51 25.16 52.41
CA PRO A 60 -8.69 24.09 53.40
C PRO A 60 -9.13 22.75 52.75
N ARG A 61 -8.66 21.62 53.31
CA ARG A 61 -8.98 20.25 52.85
C ARG A 61 -10.22 19.68 53.56
N LYS A 62 -11.04 18.90 52.84
CA LYS A 62 -11.56 17.59 53.29
C LYS A 62 -12.10 16.75 52.12
N ASN A 63 -12.20 15.44 52.35
CA ASN A 63 -12.47 14.42 51.34
C ASN A 63 -13.94 14.39 50.90
N VAL A 64 -14.20 14.00 49.64
CA VAL A 64 -15.18 12.98 49.16
C VAL A 64 -15.03 12.87 47.63
N GLU A 65 -15.74 11.93 47.00
CA GLU A 65 -15.58 11.38 45.65
C GLU A 65 -15.76 12.34 44.47
N ALA A 66 -15.48 11.79 43.28
CA ALA A 66 -15.63 12.34 41.93
C ALA A 66 -16.57 13.56 41.74
N ASN A 67 -16.03 14.69 41.27
CA ASN A 67 -16.22 15.11 39.86
C ASN A 67 -15.39 16.34 39.44
N SER A 68 -15.07 16.35 38.14
CA SER A 68 -14.74 17.48 37.25
C SER A 68 -14.41 18.88 37.81
N VAL A 69 -13.20 19.36 37.53
CA VAL A 69 -12.96 20.75 37.06
C VAL A 69 -11.97 20.69 35.89
N SER A 70 -12.21 21.48 34.85
CA SER A 70 -11.74 21.26 33.48
C SER A 70 -10.32 21.73 33.17
N THR A 71 -9.58 20.87 32.47
CA THR A 71 -8.56 21.24 31.48
C THR A 71 -8.85 20.44 30.22
N ALA A 72 -9.01 21.09 29.07
CA ALA A 72 -9.53 20.49 27.84
C ALA A 72 -8.92 19.10 27.52
N ASP A 73 -9.78 18.14 27.20
CA ASP A 73 -9.47 16.70 27.26
C ASP A 73 -8.39 16.24 26.29
N LYS A 74 -7.18 16.06 26.82
CA LYS A 74 -6.15 15.21 26.23
C LYS A 74 -6.46 13.75 26.51
N GLU A 75 -7.38 13.18 25.74
CA GLU A 75 -7.71 11.76 25.82
C GLU A 75 -6.49 10.91 25.45
N VAL A 76 -6.14 9.91 26.26
CA VAL A 76 -4.91 9.13 26.09
C VAL A 76 -5.17 7.91 25.20
N THR A 77 -4.62 7.93 23.99
CA THR A 77 -4.77 6.85 23.00
C THR A 77 -4.00 5.58 23.36
N LYS A 78 -2.78 5.71 23.92
CA LYS A 78 -2.02 4.59 24.51
C LYS A 78 -0.99 5.12 25.50
N GLN A 79 -0.79 4.38 26.59
CA GLN A 79 0.27 4.65 27.56
C GLN A 79 0.87 3.34 28.08
N GLY A 80 2.13 3.37 28.50
CA GLY A 80 2.83 2.17 28.96
C GLY A 80 4.34 2.35 29.06
N TYR A 81 5.03 1.28 29.47
CA TYR A 81 6.49 1.29 29.58
C TYR A 81 7.15 0.76 28.31
N LEU A 82 8.15 1.49 27.82
CA LEU A 82 9.07 1.01 26.78
C LEU A 82 10.51 1.16 27.26
N LEU A 83 11.38 0.25 26.81
CA LEU A 83 12.82 0.40 26.95
C LEU A 83 13.32 1.31 25.83
N LYS A 84 13.81 2.50 26.18
CA LYS A 84 14.41 3.44 25.22
C LYS A 84 15.93 3.27 25.19
N ARG A 85 16.51 3.06 24.01
CA ARG A 85 17.97 3.09 23.82
C ARG A 85 18.51 4.50 24.02
N SER A 86 19.59 4.62 24.77
CA SER A 86 20.37 5.83 24.96
C SER A 86 21.21 6.12 23.71
N ALA A 87 21.45 7.40 23.42
CA ALA A 87 22.35 7.84 22.35
C ALA A 87 23.82 7.92 22.82
N SER A 88 24.17 7.31 23.96
CA SER A 88 25.55 7.23 24.44
C SER A 88 26.33 6.17 23.66
N LEU A 89 27.66 6.29 23.64
CA LEU A 89 28.58 5.28 23.08
C LEU A 89 28.45 3.89 23.72
N ARG A 90 27.80 3.77 24.89
CA ARG A 90 27.52 2.49 25.57
C ARG A 90 26.12 1.93 25.27
N ALA A 91 25.32 2.64 24.45
CA ALA A 91 24.04 2.16 23.92
C ALA A 91 23.02 1.65 24.97
N ASP A 92 23.05 2.23 26.17
CA ASP A 92 22.35 1.75 27.36
C ASP A 92 20.81 1.86 27.29
N TRP A 93 20.09 0.78 27.60
CA TRP A 93 18.62 0.74 27.59
C TRP A 93 18.03 1.29 28.89
N LYS A 94 17.00 2.13 28.79
CA LYS A 94 16.33 2.75 29.95
C LYS A 94 14.82 2.65 29.85
N ARG A 95 14.19 2.01 30.84
CA ARG A 95 12.72 1.94 30.96
C ARG A 95 12.15 3.34 31.17
N ARG A 96 11.17 3.72 30.36
CA ARG A 96 10.49 5.02 30.39
C ARG A 96 9.00 4.80 30.21
N PHE A 97 8.19 5.61 30.87
CA PHE A 97 6.75 5.63 30.65
C PHE A 97 6.45 6.60 29.51
N PHE A 98 5.83 6.09 28.46
CA PHE A 98 5.40 6.83 27.28
C PHE A 98 3.89 7.03 27.35
N VAL A 99 3.45 8.19 26.87
CA VAL A 99 2.03 8.54 26.70
C VAL A 99 1.86 9.12 25.30
N LEU A 100 0.86 8.61 24.58
CA LEU A 100 0.40 9.11 23.30
C LEU A 100 -1.00 9.69 23.49
N ASP A 101 -1.18 10.99 23.23
CA ASP A 101 -2.49 11.65 23.27
C ASP A 101 -3.24 11.54 21.93
N ASN A 102 -4.58 11.73 21.99
CA ASN A 102 -5.51 11.74 20.85
C ASN A 102 -5.15 12.76 19.76
N HIS A 103 -4.47 13.84 20.12
CA HIS A 103 -3.91 14.80 19.18
C HIS A 103 -2.65 14.29 18.46
N GLY A 104 -2.16 13.08 18.77
CA GLY A 104 -0.99 12.49 18.15
C GLY A 104 0.34 13.05 18.66
N SER A 105 0.39 13.50 19.90
CA SER A 105 1.62 13.92 20.59
C SER A 105 2.15 12.76 21.43
N LEU A 106 3.37 12.29 21.14
CA LEU A 106 4.05 11.26 21.94
C LEU A 106 5.03 11.92 22.90
N TYR A 107 4.95 11.62 24.19
CA TYR A 107 5.89 12.15 25.18
C TYR A 107 6.28 11.11 26.23
N TYR A 108 7.47 11.30 26.82
CA TYR A 108 7.93 10.47 27.95
C TYR A 108 8.60 11.31 29.03
N TYR A 109 8.48 10.85 30.27
CA TYR A 109 9.07 11.52 31.42
C TYR A 109 10.49 11.03 31.67
N ARG A 110 11.45 11.95 31.76
CA ARG A 110 12.78 11.67 32.26
C ARG A 110 12.79 11.90 33.77
N ASN A 111 12.93 10.84 34.56
CA ASN A 111 13.27 11.01 35.97
C ASN A 111 14.71 11.55 36.09
N THR A 112 14.83 12.87 36.24
CA THR A 112 16.06 13.53 36.66
C THR A 112 16.19 13.33 38.16
N GLY A 113 16.76 12.19 38.55
CA GLY A 113 17.19 11.97 39.93
C GLY A 113 18.04 13.16 40.36
N ASN A 114 17.69 13.77 41.50
CA ASN A 114 18.33 14.99 42.00
C ASN A 114 19.86 14.86 41.91
N LYS A 115 20.48 15.70 41.08
CA LYS A 115 21.90 16.02 41.26
C LYS A 115 22.00 16.81 42.55
N SER A 116 22.14 16.10 43.66
CA SER A 116 22.61 16.69 44.91
C SER A 116 23.87 17.51 44.62
N ALA A 117 23.97 18.68 45.24
CA ALA A 117 25.09 19.58 45.05
C ALA A 117 26.44 18.88 45.24
N LYS A 118 27.48 19.46 44.63
CA LYS A 118 28.88 19.03 44.73
C LYS A 118 29.23 18.65 46.18
N SER A 119 29.71 17.43 46.37
CA SER A 119 30.73 17.14 47.38
C SER A 119 31.86 16.40 46.67
N GLN A 120 33.08 16.89 46.85
CA GLN A 120 34.28 16.17 46.44
C GLN A 120 34.40 14.89 47.29
N HIS A 121 35.01 13.84 46.75
CA HIS A 121 36.08 13.10 47.42
C HIS A 121 36.75 12.13 46.44
N TYR A 122 38.08 12.05 46.52
CA TYR A 122 38.90 11.04 45.88
C TYR A 122 38.62 9.65 46.50
N TYR A 123 38.72 8.56 45.74
CA TYR A 123 39.82 7.58 45.86
C TYR A 123 39.69 6.39 44.89
N SER A 124 40.82 5.76 44.62
CA SER A 124 41.00 4.56 43.78
C SER A 124 40.57 3.26 44.48
N GLY A 125 40.32 2.17 43.74
CA GLY A 125 40.16 0.82 44.32
C GLY A 125 39.85 -0.29 43.29
N LEU A 126 40.49 -1.45 43.47
CA LEU A 126 40.30 -2.70 42.68
C LEU A 126 39.15 -3.58 43.22
N GLY A 127 38.78 -4.61 42.44
CA GLY A 127 38.04 -5.81 42.89
C GLY A 127 36.72 -6.00 42.14
N GLU A 128 36.59 -6.92 41.17
CA GLU A 128 36.56 -8.41 41.21
C GLU A 128 35.27 -9.07 41.74
N HIS A 129 34.75 -9.97 40.89
CA HIS A 129 33.94 -11.17 41.14
C HIS A 129 32.49 -11.12 41.69
N SER A 130 31.67 -11.97 41.01
CA SER A 130 30.55 -12.80 41.52
C SER A 130 29.30 -12.10 42.12
N SER A 131 28.09 -12.67 42.22
CA SER A 131 27.35 -13.75 41.53
C SER A 131 25.98 -13.92 42.21
N GLY A 132 24.87 -13.99 41.46
CA GLY A 132 23.52 -14.37 41.95
C GLY A 132 22.90 -13.47 43.05
N VAL A 133 21.68 -13.67 43.54
CA VAL A 133 20.45 -14.38 43.10
C VAL A 133 19.38 -13.97 44.15
N PHE A 134 18.22 -13.46 43.71
CA PHE A 134 16.96 -13.17 44.45
C PHE A 134 16.95 -12.66 45.92
N GLY A 135 16.27 -11.51 46.12
CA GLY A 135 15.72 -11.06 47.42
C GLY A 135 14.36 -10.37 47.24
N ARG A 136 13.33 -10.81 48.00
CA ARG A 136 11.90 -10.44 47.83
C ARG A 136 11.40 -9.48 48.92
N PHE A 137 10.68 -8.41 48.53
CA PHE A 137 9.75 -7.59 49.36
C PHE A 137 10.34 -6.91 50.64
N ARG A 138 9.81 -5.83 51.26
CA ARG A 138 8.47 -5.22 51.26
C ARG A 138 8.51 -3.73 51.74
N THR A 139 7.59 -2.91 51.22
CA THR A 139 6.94 -1.72 51.85
C THR A 139 7.70 -0.52 52.46
N ARG A 140 7.44 0.65 51.84
CA ARG A 140 7.07 1.97 52.41
C ARG A 140 7.91 2.59 53.56
N HIS A 141 8.53 3.72 53.24
CA HIS A 141 8.42 4.92 54.08
C HIS A 141 8.04 6.15 53.23
N ASN A 142 7.13 6.98 53.76
CA ASN A 142 6.77 8.26 53.18
C ASN A 142 7.98 9.24 53.23
N ARG A 143 8.27 9.89 52.10
CA ARG A 143 8.86 11.23 52.10
C ARG A 143 8.07 12.11 51.15
N SER A 144 7.42 13.13 51.71
CA SER A 144 6.77 14.20 50.94
C SER A 144 7.82 15.20 50.43
N ALA A 145 7.42 15.95 49.40
CA ALA A 145 8.07 17.17 48.92
C ALA A 145 9.56 17.07 48.50
N SER A 146 9.75 16.94 47.19
CA SER A 146 10.12 18.14 46.43
C SER A 146 9.41 18.11 45.08
N GLN A 147 8.94 19.27 44.62
CA GLN A 147 8.25 19.41 43.34
C GLN A 147 9.30 19.43 42.23
N GLY A 148 9.93 18.27 42.00
CA GLY A 148 10.93 18.11 40.95
C GLY A 148 10.28 18.29 39.59
N SER A 149 10.76 19.27 38.82
CA SER A 149 10.31 19.47 37.44
C SER A 149 10.57 18.20 36.64
N LEU A 150 9.49 17.48 36.33
CA LEU A 150 9.57 16.27 35.50
C LEU A 150 9.82 16.70 34.07
N ASP A 151 11.07 16.57 33.65
CA ASP A 151 11.56 16.96 32.33
C ASP A 151 10.84 16.14 31.24
N CYS A 152 9.73 16.70 30.74
CA CYS A 152 8.82 16.06 29.81
C CYS A 152 9.38 16.16 28.39
N ASN A 153 9.83 15.03 27.85
CA ASN A 153 10.45 14.97 26.53
C ASN A 153 9.34 14.65 25.51
N MET A 154 8.88 15.68 24.79
CA MET A 154 7.98 15.51 23.64
C MET A 154 8.76 14.99 22.43
N ILE A 155 8.15 14.08 21.68
CA ILE A 155 8.62 13.56 20.41
C ILE A 155 7.69 14.14 19.34
N ASP A 156 8.25 14.97 18.46
CA ASP A 156 7.51 15.52 17.33
C ASP A 156 7.27 14.43 16.29
N LEU A 157 6.02 13.95 16.22
CA LEU A 157 5.63 12.91 15.27
C LEU A 157 5.36 13.44 13.86
N ARG A 158 5.37 14.76 13.64
CA ARG A 158 5.21 15.33 12.28
C ARG A 158 6.31 14.79 11.37
N THR A 159 5.92 14.23 10.23
CA THR A 159 6.82 13.59 9.25
C THR A 159 7.71 12.47 9.81
N SER A 160 7.38 11.90 10.98
CA SER A 160 8.17 10.80 11.55
C SER A 160 7.92 9.48 10.83
N LEU A 161 8.99 8.72 10.59
CA LEU A 161 8.90 7.36 10.03
C LEU A 161 9.08 6.31 11.13
N ILE A 162 8.23 5.28 11.16
CA ILE A 162 8.46 4.10 12.00
C ILE A 162 9.17 3.02 11.16
N LYS A 163 10.35 2.59 11.59
CA LYS A 163 11.04 1.43 11.05
C LYS A 163 10.94 0.24 12.01
N LEU A 164 10.39 -0.86 11.52
CA LEU A 164 10.57 -2.17 12.14
C LEU A 164 11.97 -2.66 11.81
N ASP A 165 12.77 -2.96 12.84
CA ASP A 165 14.12 -3.47 12.67
C ASP A 165 14.06 -4.96 12.35
N ALA A 166 13.92 -5.26 11.07
CA ALA A 166 14.26 -6.57 10.52
C ALA A 166 15.80 -6.72 10.49
N GLU A 167 16.27 -7.92 10.82
CA GLU A 167 17.62 -8.44 10.53
C GLU A 167 18.82 -7.97 11.38
N ASP A 168 18.61 -7.27 12.50
CA ASP A 168 19.65 -7.14 13.56
C ASP A 168 19.35 -8.11 14.72
N THR A 169 20.19 -9.14 14.92
CA THR A 169 19.96 -10.20 15.94
C THR A 169 19.88 -9.67 17.37
N ASP A 170 20.51 -8.52 17.63
CA ASP A 170 20.59 -7.89 18.95
C ASP A 170 19.39 -6.97 19.28
N LEU A 171 18.47 -6.74 18.33
CA LEU A 171 17.36 -5.79 18.44
C LEU A 171 15.97 -6.47 18.51
N ARG A 172 15.89 -7.61 19.19
CA ARG A 172 14.63 -8.35 19.38
C ARG A 172 13.53 -7.47 20.01
N LEU A 173 12.33 -7.49 19.42
CA LEU A 173 11.16 -6.67 19.81
C LEU A 173 11.38 -5.14 19.74
N CYS A 174 12.38 -4.67 19.01
CA CYS A 174 12.62 -3.25 18.82
C CYS A 174 11.82 -2.66 17.64
N PHE A 175 11.65 -1.34 17.67
CA PHE A 175 11.22 -0.48 16.58
C PHE A 175 11.89 0.89 16.71
N ARG A 176 12.05 1.62 15.61
CA ARG A 176 12.64 2.97 15.57
C ARG A 176 11.60 3.99 15.14
N ILE A 177 11.46 5.08 15.90
CA ILE A 177 10.79 6.30 15.47
C ILE A 177 11.88 7.25 14.97
N ILE A 178 11.84 7.61 13.70
CA ILE A 178 12.81 8.51 13.05
C ILE A 178 12.08 9.84 12.84
N SER A 179 12.30 10.82 13.73
CA SER A 179 11.82 12.20 13.54
C SER A 179 12.90 13.06 12.90
N PRO A 180 12.55 14.20 12.26
CA PRO A 180 13.52 15.13 11.67
C PRO A 180 14.61 15.61 12.65
N GLN A 181 14.26 15.69 13.94
CA GLN A 181 15.15 16.14 15.00
C GLN A 181 15.96 14.99 15.62
N LYS A 182 15.41 13.75 15.66
CA LYS A 182 16.04 12.63 16.39
C LYS A 182 15.45 11.26 16.07
N THR A 183 16.32 10.25 16.04
CA THR A 183 15.91 8.83 16.04
C THR A 183 15.79 8.27 17.46
N TYR A 184 14.69 7.57 17.75
CA TYR A 184 14.37 6.90 19.01
C TYR A 184 14.23 5.40 18.77
N THR A 185 15.24 4.60 19.16
CA THR A 185 15.09 3.14 19.24
C THR A 185 14.37 2.76 20.53
N LEU A 186 13.24 2.08 20.39
CA LEU A 186 12.36 1.64 21.48
C LEU A 186 12.20 0.11 21.41
N GLN A 187 12.07 -0.53 22.56
CA GLN A 187 11.82 -1.97 22.70
C GLN A 187 10.61 -2.19 23.59
N ALA A 188 9.68 -3.02 23.11
CA ALA A 188 8.44 -3.39 23.79
C ALA A 188 8.59 -4.69 24.59
N GLU A 189 7.67 -4.93 25.53
CA GLU A 189 7.76 -6.10 26.43
C GLU A 189 7.41 -7.43 25.74
N ASN A 190 6.59 -7.40 24.67
CA ASN A 190 6.26 -8.56 23.85
C ASN A 190 5.89 -8.16 22.40
N GLY A 191 5.67 -9.16 21.53
CA GLY A 191 5.36 -8.94 20.11
C GLY A 191 4.03 -8.22 19.85
N ALA A 192 3.00 -8.49 20.64
CA ALA A 192 1.69 -7.85 20.50
C ALA A 192 1.73 -6.38 20.93
N ASP A 193 2.34 -6.08 22.09
CA ASP A 193 2.52 -4.70 22.56
C ASP A 193 3.41 -3.89 21.60
N ARG A 194 4.41 -4.50 20.97
CA ARG A 194 5.18 -3.85 19.89
C ARG A 194 4.28 -3.41 18.74
N MET A 195 3.43 -4.31 18.23
CA MET A 195 2.54 -3.99 17.11
C MET A 195 1.49 -2.96 17.48
N ASP A 196 0.91 -3.03 18.69
CA ASP A 196 -0.04 -2.02 19.17
C ASP A 196 0.62 -0.64 19.31
N TRP A 197 1.82 -0.53 19.89
CA TRP A 197 2.56 0.73 19.91
C TRP A 197 2.85 1.28 18.51
N VAL A 198 3.33 0.44 17.59
CA VAL A 198 3.61 0.83 16.20
C VAL A 198 2.34 1.31 15.50
N ASN A 199 1.22 0.60 15.63
CA ASN A 199 -0.05 0.94 15.00
C ASN A 199 -0.61 2.26 15.55
N LYS A 200 -0.64 2.44 16.88
CA LYS A 200 -1.15 3.67 17.51
C LYS A 200 -0.29 4.90 17.18
N ILE A 201 1.04 4.76 17.18
CA ILE A 201 1.95 5.86 16.80
C ILE A 201 1.83 6.17 15.30
N THR A 202 1.65 5.16 14.43
CA THR A 202 1.40 5.38 13.00
C THR A 202 0.10 6.16 12.76
N ALA A 203 -1.00 5.78 13.43
CA ALA A 203 -2.25 6.52 13.34
C ALA A 203 -2.11 7.99 13.81
N ALA A 204 -1.36 8.22 14.90
CA ALA A 204 -1.05 9.56 15.39
C ALA A 204 -0.24 10.43 14.40
N ILE A 205 0.74 9.85 13.69
CA ILE A 205 1.48 10.52 12.62
C ILE A 205 0.52 10.98 11.51
N THR A 206 -0.37 10.09 11.07
CA THR A 206 -1.39 10.39 10.04
C THR A 206 -2.33 11.52 10.46
N ILE A 207 -2.88 11.48 11.69
CA ILE A 207 -3.75 12.54 12.23
C ILE A 207 -3.03 13.89 12.24
N ARG A 208 -1.76 13.92 12.68
CA ARG A 208 -0.96 15.16 12.76
C ARG A 208 -0.67 15.75 11.38
N LEU A 209 -0.34 14.94 10.38
CA LEU A 209 -0.12 15.41 9.01
C LEU A 209 -1.39 16.06 8.43
N ASN A 210 -2.54 15.42 8.62
CA ASN A 210 -3.81 15.89 8.07
C ASN A 210 -4.34 17.14 8.78
N SER A 211 -4.06 17.32 10.08
CA SER A 211 -4.52 18.47 10.87
C SER A 211 -4.05 19.84 10.34
N HIS A 212 -2.97 19.88 9.54
CA HIS A 212 -2.41 21.13 9.00
C HIS A 212 -3.12 21.62 7.71
N PHE A 213 -3.90 20.77 7.05
CA PHE A 213 -4.69 21.14 5.86
C PHE A 213 -6.03 21.81 6.20
N LEU A 214 -6.59 21.54 7.39
CA LEU A 214 -7.91 22.05 7.81
C LEU A 214 -7.90 23.49 8.37
N GLN A 215 -6.74 24.15 8.44
CA GLN A 215 -6.61 25.54 8.93
C GLN A 215 -6.50 26.61 7.84
N GLN A 216 -6.63 26.26 6.55
CA GLN A 216 -6.63 27.22 5.44
C GLN A 216 -7.93 27.16 4.62
N SER A 217 -9.01 27.68 5.20
CA SER A 217 -10.21 28.09 4.46
C SER A 217 -10.43 29.60 4.64
N PRO A 218 -10.34 30.43 3.58
CA PRO A 218 -10.60 31.86 3.68
C PRO A 218 -12.11 32.11 3.78
N ALA A 219 -12.56 32.65 4.91
CA ALA A 219 -13.93 33.10 5.06
C ALA A 219 -14.14 34.46 4.38
N ARG A 220 -15.29 34.61 3.70
CA ARG A 220 -15.91 35.84 3.19
C ARG A 220 -15.23 36.53 2.00
N TYR A 221 -15.98 36.66 0.91
CA TYR A 221 -16.11 37.95 0.21
C TYR A 221 -17.57 38.20 -0.16
N LEU A 222 -18.07 39.38 0.23
CA LEU A 222 -19.37 39.94 -0.13
C LEU A 222 -19.15 40.97 -1.24
N ASP A 223 -20.10 41.02 -2.18
CA ASP A 223 -20.34 42.03 -3.21
C ASP A 223 -19.35 43.20 -3.40
N LYS A 224 -18.90 43.38 -4.66
CA LYS A 224 -19.36 44.54 -5.46
C LYS A 224 -19.10 44.43 -6.96
N LYS A 225 -20.10 44.89 -7.72
CA LYS A 225 -20.08 45.08 -9.19
C LYS A 225 -19.20 46.28 -9.58
N ASN A 226 -18.56 46.24 -10.76
CA ASN A 226 -18.98 47.07 -11.90
C ASN A 226 -18.25 46.78 -13.23
N SER A 227 -19.00 46.97 -14.30
CA SER A 227 -18.73 46.78 -15.73
C SER A 227 -17.56 47.60 -16.31
N SER A 228 -16.89 47.12 -17.36
CA SER A 228 -17.18 47.53 -18.76
C SER A 228 -16.15 47.11 -19.83
N SER A 229 -16.66 46.67 -20.99
CA SER A 229 -16.17 46.81 -22.39
C SER A 229 -14.68 46.69 -22.78
N GLY A 230 -14.43 45.87 -23.82
CA GLY A 230 -13.69 46.34 -25.01
C GLY A 230 -12.48 45.49 -25.45
N PRO A 231 -12.36 45.11 -26.74
CA PRO A 231 -11.35 44.14 -27.19
C PRO A 231 -10.17 44.76 -27.97
N ALA A 232 -9.04 44.04 -28.00
CA ALA A 232 -8.03 44.20 -29.05
C ALA A 232 -7.25 42.88 -29.29
N THR A 233 -7.14 42.49 -30.55
CA THR A 233 -6.24 41.45 -31.05
C THR A 233 -4.83 42.01 -31.28
N GLU A 234 -3.78 41.24 -30.99
CA GLU A 234 -2.53 41.37 -31.75
C GLU A 234 -1.75 40.04 -31.78
N ASN A 235 -1.30 39.66 -32.98
CA ASN A 235 -0.49 38.45 -33.21
C ASN A 235 0.99 38.83 -33.23
N LEU A 236 1.82 38.16 -32.43
CA LEU A 236 3.27 38.14 -32.63
C LEU A 236 3.82 36.71 -32.49
N THR A 237 4.11 36.11 -33.64
CA THR A 237 4.91 34.87 -33.73
C THR A 237 6.39 35.18 -33.66
N LEU A 238 7.14 34.52 -32.78
CA LEU A 238 8.56 34.23 -33.03
C LEU A 238 9.05 33.06 -32.17
N ASN A 239 9.63 32.06 -32.85
CA ASN A 239 10.24 30.88 -32.21
C ASN A 239 11.49 31.27 -31.42
N GLN A 240 11.61 30.79 -30.18
CA GLN A 240 12.85 30.17 -29.69
C GLN A 240 12.68 29.44 -28.35
N LYS A 241 13.08 28.15 -28.36
CA LYS A 241 13.53 27.31 -27.23
C LYS A 241 13.18 27.77 -25.80
N GLU A 242 12.12 27.22 -25.23
CA GLU A 242 12.07 26.88 -23.80
C GLU A 242 11.57 25.43 -23.64
N ASP A 243 12.48 24.50 -23.96
CA ASP A 243 12.51 23.22 -23.25
C ASP A 243 12.95 23.50 -21.79
N TYR A 244 12.57 22.65 -20.83
CA TYR A 244 12.59 22.90 -19.36
C TYR A 244 11.43 23.75 -18.78
N ASN A 245 10.19 23.23 -18.82
CA ASN A 245 9.23 23.44 -17.70
C ASN A 245 8.09 22.40 -17.56
N GLN A 246 8.21 21.20 -18.14
CA GLN A 246 7.29 20.08 -17.90
C GLN A 246 7.70 19.21 -16.70
N ARG A 247 7.57 19.76 -15.48
CA ARG A 247 7.73 19.00 -14.22
C ARG A 247 6.70 19.35 -13.13
N LEU A 248 5.53 19.77 -13.55
CA LEU A 248 4.35 19.95 -12.70
C LEU A 248 3.21 19.04 -13.23
N ASN A 249 2.38 18.53 -12.32
CA ASN A 249 1.03 17.99 -12.55
C ASN A 249 0.82 16.56 -13.08
N VAL A 250 1.78 15.63 -13.02
CA VAL A 250 1.49 14.19 -13.31
C VAL A 250 0.48 13.58 -12.31
N GLY A 251 0.54 13.99 -11.03
CA GLY A 251 -0.41 13.51 -10.01
C GLY A 251 -1.81 14.13 -10.15
N ASP A 252 -1.88 15.40 -10.53
CA ASP A 252 -3.14 16.10 -10.77
C ASP A 252 -3.85 15.55 -12.03
N ASP A 253 -3.08 15.23 -13.08
CA ASP A 253 -3.59 14.60 -14.31
C ASP A 253 -4.25 13.23 -14.03
N VAL A 254 -3.61 12.37 -13.20
CA VAL A 254 -4.19 11.09 -12.77
C VAL A 254 -5.50 11.28 -12.00
N LEU A 255 -5.58 12.26 -11.10
CA LEU A 255 -6.81 12.58 -10.36
C LEU A 255 -7.93 13.04 -11.29
N THR A 256 -7.64 13.93 -12.23
CA THR A 256 -8.61 14.42 -13.22
C THR A 256 -9.12 13.26 -14.10
N ILE A 257 -8.21 12.50 -14.71
CA ILE A 257 -8.56 11.35 -15.57
C ILE A 257 -9.44 10.35 -14.82
N LEU A 258 -9.11 10.03 -13.56
CA LEU A 258 -9.85 9.03 -12.80
C LEU A 258 -11.21 9.53 -12.33
N ARG A 259 -11.37 10.82 -11.98
CA ARG A 259 -12.65 11.41 -11.52
C ARG A 259 -13.65 11.66 -12.65
N GLU A 260 -13.19 11.82 -13.90
CA GLU A 260 -14.06 11.94 -15.08
C GLU A 260 -14.78 10.62 -15.46
N ILE A 261 -14.30 9.47 -14.97
CA ILE A 261 -14.88 8.16 -15.24
C ILE A 261 -16.24 8.02 -14.51
N PRO A 262 -17.29 7.45 -15.14
CA PRO A 262 -18.62 7.35 -14.54
C PRO A 262 -18.65 6.76 -13.12
N GLY A 263 -19.17 7.57 -12.18
CA GLY A 263 -19.33 7.23 -10.76
C GLY A 263 -18.08 7.39 -9.90
N ASN A 264 -16.91 7.69 -10.47
CA ASN A 264 -15.66 7.85 -9.71
C ASN A 264 -15.59 9.16 -8.92
N ASN A 265 -16.53 10.07 -9.13
CA ASN A 265 -16.70 11.30 -8.34
C ASN A 265 -17.22 11.04 -6.90
N THR A 266 -17.71 9.84 -6.60
CA THR A 266 -18.12 9.42 -5.26
C THR A 266 -17.54 8.05 -4.89
N CYS A 267 -17.36 7.80 -3.60
CA CYS A 267 -16.88 6.53 -3.05
C CYS A 267 -17.83 5.38 -3.44
N ALA A 268 -17.27 4.32 -4.02
CA ALA A 268 -18.02 3.14 -4.46
C ALA A 268 -18.86 2.51 -3.34
N GLU A 269 -18.45 2.63 -2.08
CA GLU A 269 -19.07 1.96 -0.94
C GLU A 269 -20.09 2.82 -0.19
N CYS A 270 -19.78 4.10 0.03
CA CYS A 270 -20.55 4.98 0.92
C CYS A 270 -20.98 6.31 0.30
N ASN A 271 -20.75 6.49 -1.02
CA ASN A 271 -21.07 7.70 -1.78
C ASN A 271 -20.40 9.01 -1.29
N ALA A 272 -19.47 8.96 -0.33
CA ALA A 272 -18.67 10.12 0.06
C ALA A 272 -17.95 10.75 -1.14
N PRO A 273 -17.95 12.08 -1.30
CA PRO A 273 -17.39 12.75 -2.48
C PRO A 273 -15.86 12.61 -2.56
N ASP A 274 -15.32 12.82 -3.77
CA ASP A 274 -13.89 12.95 -4.05
C ASP A 274 -12.99 11.83 -3.46
N PRO A 275 -13.21 10.55 -3.87
CA PRO A 275 -12.43 9.42 -3.36
C PRO A 275 -10.98 9.39 -3.86
N ASP A 276 -10.02 9.57 -2.94
CA ASP A 276 -8.57 9.57 -3.23
C ASP A 276 -7.86 8.21 -3.05
N TRP A 277 -8.63 7.13 -2.87
CA TRP A 277 -8.12 5.75 -2.77
C TRP A 277 -8.79 4.87 -3.82
N ALA A 278 -8.13 3.77 -4.18
CA ALA A 278 -8.65 2.79 -5.12
C ALA A 278 -8.33 1.36 -4.69
N SER A 279 -9.08 0.40 -5.24
CA SER A 279 -8.67 -1.00 -5.29
C SER A 279 -8.41 -1.41 -6.74
N LEU A 280 -7.15 -1.72 -7.06
CA LEU A 280 -6.72 -1.92 -8.45
C LEU A 280 -7.42 -3.08 -9.14
N ASN A 281 -7.64 -4.20 -8.43
CA ASN A 281 -8.29 -5.38 -8.99
C ASN A 281 -9.81 -5.24 -9.02
N LEU A 282 -10.40 -4.56 -8.05
CA LEU A 282 -11.84 -4.32 -8.05
C LEU A 282 -12.24 -3.20 -9.03
N GLY A 283 -11.32 -2.35 -9.49
CA GLY A 283 -11.58 -1.30 -10.49
C GLY A 283 -12.38 -0.11 -9.95
N VAL A 284 -12.36 0.10 -8.62
CA VAL A 284 -13.18 1.09 -7.90
C VAL A 284 -12.35 2.12 -7.14
N LEU A 285 -12.88 3.35 -7.04
CA LEU A 285 -12.44 4.41 -6.15
C LEU A 285 -13.28 4.45 -4.85
N MET A 286 -12.62 4.72 -3.74
CA MET A 286 -13.20 4.75 -2.39
C MET A 286 -12.60 5.86 -1.54
N CYS A 287 -13.34 6.31 -0.51
CA CYS A 287 -12.83 7.27 0.46
C CYS A 287 -11.80 6.61 1.40
N ILE A 288 -11.08 7.43 2.17
CA ILE A 288 -10.04 6.96 3.10
C ILE A 288 -10.55 5.93 4.13
N GLU A 289 -11.77 6.11 4.63
CA GLU A 289 -12.36 5.23 5.64
C GLU A 289 -12.69 3.84 5.08
N CYS A 290 -13.39 3.78 3.93
CA CYS A 290 -13.68 2.52 3.23
C CYS A 290 -12.39 1.84 2.77
N SER A 291 -11.35 2.60 2.37
CA SER A 291 -10.02 2.05 2.08
C SER A 291 -9.41 1.32 3.29
N GLY A 292 -9.74 1.74 4.51
CA GLY A 292 -9.37 1.05 5.75
C GLY A 292 -9.99 -0.33 5.85
N VAL A 293 -11.29 -0.44 5.59
CA VAL A 293 -12.00 -1.74 5.55
C VAL A 293 -11.43 -2.65 4.45
N HIS A 294 -11.22 -2.12 3.24
CA HIS A 294 -10.65 -2.89 2.14
C HIS A 294 -9.23 -3.41 2.42
N ARG A 295 -8.46 -2.78 3.33
CA ARG A 295 -7.17 -3.32 3.79
C ARG A 295 -7.35 -4.53 4.71
N ASN A 296 -8.40 -4.56 5.53
CA ASN A 296 -8.72 -5.67 6.42
C ASN A 296 -9.16 -6.93 5.65
N LEU A 297 -9.80 -6.78 4.47
CA LEU A 297 -10.11 -7.89 3.56
C LEU A 297 -8.85 -8.62 3.04
N GLY A 298 -7.72 -7.90 2.96
CA GLY A 298 -6.45 -8.43 2.48
C GLY A 298 -6.30 -8.47 0.96
N VAL A 299 -5.04 -8.61 0.51
CA VAL A 299 -4.63 -8.43 -0.90
C VAL A 299 -5.16 -9.47 -1.89
N HIS A 300 -5.76 -10.55 -1.39
CA HIS A 300 -6.41 -11.59 -2.18
C HIS A 300 -7.84 -11.21 -2.58
N ILE A 301 -8.44 -10.23 -1.90
CA ILE A 301 -9.76 -9.65 -2.22
C ILE A 301 -9.60 -8.23 -2.77
N SER A 302 -8.77 -7.40 -2.14
CA SER A 302 -8.66 -5.97 -2.49
C SER A 302 -7.23 -5.43 -2.42
N LYS A 303 -6.75 -4.88 -3.53
CA LYS A 303 -5.40 -4.31 -3.70
C LYS A 303 -5.43 -2.79 -3.58
N VAL A 304 -5.51 -2.30 -2.33
CA VAL A 304 -5.70 -0.87 -2.01
C VAL A 304 -4.46 -0.03 -2.36
N ARG A 305 -4.66 1.11 -3.02
CA ARG A 305 -3.66 2.12 -3.41
C ARG A 305 -4.22 3.54 -3.31
N SER A 306 -3.35 4.52 -3.10
CA SER A 306 -3.68 5.95 -3.09
C SER A 306 -3.54 6.54 -4.50
N LEU A 307 -4.43 7.46 -4.86
CA LEU A 307 -4.30 8.22 -6.11
C LEU A 307 -3.13 9.22 -6.04
N THR A 308 -2.86 9.79 -4.86
CA THR A 308 -1.85 10.83 -4.65
C THR A 308 -0.51 10.30 -4.12
N LEU A 309 -0.52 9.26 -3.27
CA LEU A 309 0.70 8.77 -2.61
C LEU A 309 1.42 7.67 -3.42
N ASP A 310 0.69 6.87 -4.19
CA ASP A 310 1.24 5.71 -4.94
C ASP A 310 1.48 6.03 -6.43
N VAL A 311 1.99 7.22 -6.75
CA VAL A 311 2.09 7.78 -8.14
C VAL A 311 2.66 6.79 -9.17
N LYS A 312 3.63 5.94 -8.80
CA LYS A 312 4.25 4.94 -9.71
C LYS A 312 3.33 3.79 -10.12
N VAL A 313 2.20 3.60 -9.44
CA VAL A 313 1.24 2.53 -9.75
C VAL A 313 0.33 2.88 -10.91
N TRP A 314 0.11 4.17 -11.17
CA TRP A 314 -0.84 4.67 -12.15
C TRP A 314 -0.24 4.70 -13.56
N GLU A 315 0.21 3.54 -14.02
CA GLU A 315 0.64 3.31 -15.40
C GLU A 315 -0.55 3.47 -16.38
N PRO A 316 -0.33 3.85 -17.65
CA PRO A 316 -1.42 4.09 -18.61
C PRO A 316 -2.41 2.92 -18.73
N THR A 317 -1.91 1.68 -18.73
CA THR A 317 -2.74 0.46 -18.75
C THR A 317 -3.70 0.35 -17.56
N ILE A 318 -3.32 0.85 -16.37
CA ILE A 318 -4.20 0.90 -15.19
C ILE A 318 -5.29 1.95 -15.40
N LEU A 319 -4.94 3.12 -15.95
CA LEU A 319 -5.93 4.16 -16.27
C LEU A 319 -6.93 3.67 -17.32
N ASP A 320 -6.47 2.94 -18.35
CA ASP A 320 -7.34 2.33 -19.37
C ASP A 320 -8.21 1.20 -18.82
N LEU A 321 -7.70 0.41 -17.86
CA LEU A 321 -8.52 -0.56 -17.12
C LEU A 321 -9.62 0.14 -16.32
N PHE A 322 -9.31 1.24 -15.62
CA PHE A 322 -10.31 2.03 -14.90
C PHE A 322 -11.33 2.70 -15.84
N ARG A 323 -10.93 3.16 -17.03
CA ARG A 323 -11.86 3.68 -18.06
C ARG A 323 -12.85 2.61 -18.54
N ASN A 324 -12.43 1.35 -18.60
CA ASN A 324 -13.32 0.22 -18.90
C ASN A 324 -14.23 -0.10 -17.71
N LEU A 325 -13.72 -0.05 -16.49
CA LEU A 325 -14.44 -0.37 -15.26
C LEU A 325 -15.09 0.89 -14.66
N GLY A 326 -14.57 1.40 -13.53
CA GLY A 326 -15.11 2.56 -12.84
C GLY A 326 -16.31 2.23 -11.96
N ASN A 327 -16.54 3.07 -10.95
CA ASN A 327 -17.51 2.83 -9.88
C ASN A 327 -18.93 2.54 -10.38
N ALA A 328 -19.41 3.25 -11.40
CA ALA A 328 -20.75 3.02 -11.94
C ALA A 328 -20.89 1.60 -12.52
N TYR A 329 -19.91 1.14 -13.31
CA TYR A 329 -19.94 -0.21 -13.87
C TYR A 329 -19.71 -1.27 -12.79
N CYS A 330 -18.68 -1.11 -11.96
CA CYS A 330 -18.37 -2.07 -10.90
C CYS A 330 -19.53 -2.24 -9.93
N ASN A 331 -20.19 -1.15 -9.50
CA ASN A 331 -21.36 -1.25 -8.63
C ASN A 331 -22.57 -1.88 -9.36
N SER A 332 -22.75 -1.65 -10.67
CA SER A 332 -23.81 -2.37 -11.43
C SER A 332 -23.63 -3.90 -11.47
N VAL A 333 -22.42 -4.41 -11.20
CA VAL A 333 -22.13 -5.85 -11.08
C VAL A 333 -22.14 -6.32 -9.62
N TRP A 334 -21.49 -5.57 -8.72
CA TRP A 334 -21.34 -5.93 -7.29
C TRP A 334 -22.59 -5.64 -6.45
N GLU A 335 -23.50 -4.79 -6.92
CA GLU A 335 -24.72 -4.34 -6.23
C GLU A 335 -25.97 -4.65 -7.08
N GLU A 336 -25.89 -5.60 -8.03
CA GLU A 336 -26.94 -5.95 -8.98
C GLU A 336 -28.28 -6.30 -8.28
N LEU A 337 -28.23 -6.98 -7.12
CA LEU A 337 -29.41 -7.29 -6.30
C LEU A 337 -29.93 -6.12 -5.46
N LEU A 338 -29.12 -5.09 -5.18
CA LEU A 338 -29.54 -3.97 -4.33
C LEU A 338 -30.68 -3.18 -4.98
N HIS A 339 -30.64 -3.02 -6.30
CA HIS A 339 -31.68 -2.33 -7.07
C HIS A 339 -33.01 -3.09 -7.16
N HIS A 340 -33.02 -4.40 -6.90
CA HIS A 340 -34.25 -5.21 -6.89
C HIS A 340 -35.00 -5.13 -5.55
N LEU A 341 -34.31 -4.78 -4.46
CA LEU A 341 -34.91 -4.70 -3.12
C LEU A 341 -35.80 -3.47 -2.90
N ASP A 342 -35.60 -2.40 -3.69
CA ASP A 342 -36.41 -1.18 -3.61
C ASP A 342 -37.81 -1.32 -4.27
N ASP A 343 -38.00 -2.31 -5.16
CA ASP A 343 -39.23 -2.48 -5.96
C ASP A 343 -40.21 -3.53 -5.37
N ASP A 344 -39.70 -4.53 -4.63
CA ASP A 344 -40.48 -5.67 -4.11
C ASP A 344 -41.17 -5.42 -2.74
N SER A 345 -41.28 -4.16 -2.31
CA SER A 345 -41.76 -3.76 -0.96
C SER A 345 -43.24 -4.08 -0.62
N GLU A 346 -43.98 -4.77 -1.50
CA GLU A 346 -45.37 -5.21 -1.27
C GLU A 346 -45.55 -6.71 -0.95
N LYS A 347 -44.52 -7.57 -1.05
CA LYS A 347 -44.69 -9.02 -0.80
C LYS A 347 -43.73 -9.58 0.23
N GLY A 348 -44.24 -9.71 1.46
CA GLY A 348 -43.53 -10.35 2.56
C GLY A 348 -43.26 -11.84 2.31
N SER A 349 -42.02 -12.15 1.94
CA SER A 349 -41.39 -13.46 2.16
C SER A 349 -40.19 -13.29 3.07
N THR A 350 -40.17 -14.04 4.17
CA THR A 350 -39.04 -14.10 5.09
C THR A 350 -37.84 -14.77 4.42
N ASP A 351 -36.85 -13.99 4.02
CA ASP A 351 -35.53 -14.52 3.71
C ASP A 351 -34.40 -13.55 4.09
N THR A 352 -33.24 -14.12 4.39
CA THR A 352 -32.18 -13.48 5.22
C THR A 352 -31.46 -12.29 4.56
N LEU A 353 -31.79 -11.98 3.30
CA LEU A 353 -31.10 -10.98 2.47
C LEU A 353 -31.53 -9.52 2.76
N ALA A 354 -32.69 -9.32 3.40
CA ALA A 354 -33.37 -8.03 3.56
C ALA A 354 -32.72 -7.03 4.56
N SER A 355 -31.40 -7.02 4.75
CA SER A 355 -30.73 -6.15 5.76
C SER A 355 -29.41 -5.47 5.33
N VAL A 356 -29.09 -5.46 4.04
CA VAL A 356 -27.86 -4.85 3.50
C VAL A 356 -28.23 -3.61 2.68
N SER A 357 -28.41 -2.48 3.36
CA SER A 357 -28.50 -1.17 2.72
C SER A 357 -27.11 -0.58 2.46
N LYS A 358 -26.98 0.24 1.41
CA LYS A 358 -25.75 0.97 1.12
C LYS A 358 -25.55 2.13 2.11
N PRO A 359 -24.41 2.25 2.80
CA PRO A 359 -24.16 3.31 3.76
C PRO A 359 -23.97 4.68 3.08
N SER A 360 -24.12 5.74 3.87
CA SER A 360 -23.77 7.11 3.55
C SER A 360 -22.37 7.49 4.04
N SER A 361 -21.90 8.70 3.73
CA SER A 361 -20.64 9.25 4.25
C SER A 361 -20.63 9.39 5.77
N GLU A 362 -21.78 9.69 6.38
CA GLU A 362 -21.90 9.97 7.81
C GLU A 362 -22.13 8.71 8.66
N ASP A 363 -22.41 7.56 8.03
CA ASP A 363 -22.69 6.32 8.75
C ASP A 363 -21.48 5.78 9.51
N TRP A 364 -21.74 5.10 10.62
CA TRP A 364 -20.69 4.53 11.46
C TRP A 364 -19.83 3.52 10.71
N PHE A 365 -18.53 3.50 11.03
CA PHE A 365 -17.53 2.59 10.47
C PHE A 365 -18.00 1.13 10.46
N THR A 366 -18.70 0.67 11.49
CA THR A 366 -19.21 -0.70 11.61
C THR A 366 -20.29 -1.05 10.57
N LEU A 367 -21.10 -0.07 10.12
CA LEU A 367 -22.07 -0.28 9.04
C LEU A 367 -21.35 -0.37 7.69
N LYS A 368 -20.38 0.51 7.45
CA LYS A 368 -19.48 0.45 6.27
C LYS A 368 -18.72 -0.87 6.22
N GLU A 369 -18.20 -1.34 7.35
CA GLU A 369 -17.52 -2.63 7.46
C GLU A 369 -18.45 -3.81 7.16
N LYS A 370 -19.67 -3.85 7.74
CA LYS A 370 -20.67 -4.88 7.43
C LYS A 370 -21.01 -4.90 5.94
N TYR A 371 -21.29 -3.74 5.34
CA TYR A 371 -21.65 -3.61 3.93
C TYR A 371 -20.54 -4.11 2.99
N ILE A 372 -19.30 -3.66 3.21
CA ILE A 372 -18.14 -4.01 2.38
C ILE A 372 -17.82 -5.51 2.48
N ASN A 373 -17.96 -6.14 3.66
CA ASN A 373 -17.83 -7.59 3.79
C ASN A 373 -18.96 -8.33 3.04
N GLY A 374 -20.22 -7.92 3.21
CA GLY A 374 -21.35 -8.50 2.48
C GLY A 374 -21.18 -8.41 0.95
N LYS A 375 -20.70 -7.26 0.46
CA LYS A 375 -20.45 -6.99 -0.96
C LYS A 375 -19.32 -7.86 -1.54
N TYR A 376 -18.14 -7.88 -0.90
CA TYR A 376 -16.93 -8.47 -1.51
C TYR A 376 -16.50 -9.84 -0.97
N LEU A 377 -16.77 -10.13 0.31
CA LEU A 377 -16.40 -11.40 0.93
C LEU A 377 -17.51 -12.44 0.76
N GLU A 378 -18.76 -12.04 1.00
CA GLU A 378 -19.93 -12.92 0.94
C GLU A 378 -20.58 -12.95 -0.47
N LYS A 379 -20.25 -11.96 -1.33
CA LYS A 379 -20.89 -11.71 -2.63
C LYS A 379 -22.42 -11.60 -2.56
N ALA A 380 -22.97 -11.18 -1.41
CA ALA A 380 -24.39 -11.26 -1.10
C ALA A 380 -25.30 -10.39 -2.01
N LEU A 381 -24.71 -9.39 -2.70
CA LEU A 381 -25.43 -8.47 -3.59
C LEU A 381 -25.25 -8.80 -5.08
N VAL A 382 -24.55 -9.89 -5.42
CA VAL A 382 -24.27 -10.32 -6.81
C VAL A 382 -25.30 -11.37 -7.26
N VAL A 383 -25.90 -11.21 -8.44
CA VAL A 383 -26.80 -12.24 -9.01
C VAL A 383 -25.98 -13.45 -9.45
N LYS A 384 -26.26 -14.62 -8.85
CA LYS A 384 -25.72 -15.92 -9.25
C LYS A 384 -26.49 -16.51 -10.43
N ASP A 385 -25.78 -17.02 -11.42
CA ASP A 385 -26.38 -17.62 -12.62
C ASP A 385 -26.86 -19.06 -12.33
N GLU A 386 -28.04 -19.21 -11.72
CA GLU A 386 -28.67 -20.53 -11.51
C GLU A 386 -29.35 -21.12 -12.77
N ARG A 387 -29.37 -20.38 -13.90
CA ARG A 387 -30.28 -20.65 -15.03
C ARG A 387 -29.63 -20.93 -16.40
N GLU A 388 -28.31 -21.04 -16.49
CA GLU A 388 -27.63 -21.36 -17.77
C GLU A 388 -27.17 -22.82 -17.82
N VAL A 389 -28.07 -23.69 -18.30
CA VAL A 389 -27.89 -25.16 -18.34
C VAL A 389 -26.86 -25.63 -19.39
N ASN A 390 -26.47 -24.75 -20.33
CA ASN A 390 -25.83 -25.18 -21.59
C ASN A 390 -24.35 -24.75 -21.78
N SER A 391 -23.80 -23.83 -20.98
CA SER A 391 -22.42 -23.34 -21.17
C SER A 391 -21.70 -23.14 -19.83
N THR A 392 -20.49 -23.71 -19.72
CA THR A 392 -19.71 -23.63 -18.48
C THR A 392 -19.21 -22.20 -18.25
N ALA A 393 -18.93 -21.83 -16.99
CA ALA A 393 -18.32 -20.55 -16.67
C ALA A 393 -16.95 -20.38 -17.38
N SER A 394 -16.22 -21.48 -17.58
CA SER A 394 -15.00 -21.54 -18.39
C SER A 394 -15.30 -21.17 -19.85
N SER A 395 -16.25 -21.84 -20.50
CA SER A 395 -16.64 -21.56 -21.90
C SER A 395 -16.97 -20.08 -22.10
N ARG A 396 -17.79 -19.51 -21.21
CA ARG A 396 -18.18 -18.10 -21.24
C ARG A 396 -17.01 -17.12 -21.10
N ILE A 397 -16.04 -17.36 -20.21
CA ILE A 397 -14.87 -16.47 -20.10
C ILE A 397 -13.91 -16.60 -21.30
N TRP A 398 -13.78 -17.80 -21.89
CA TRP A 398 -13.02 -17.99 -23.12
C TRP A 398 -13.65 -17.28 -24.32
N GLU A 399 -14.98 -17.30 -24.46
CA GLU A 399 -15.72 -16.51 -25.47
C GLU A 399 -15.58 -14.99 -25.24
N ALA A 400 -15.65 -14.53 -23.99
CA ALA A 400 -15.45 -13.13 -23.63
C ALA A 400 -14.02 -12.63 -23.93
N VAL A 401 -13.01 -13.50 -23.74
CA VAL A 401 -11.61 -13.24 -24.12
C VAL A 401 -11.43 -13.20 -25.64
N GLN A 402 -12.06 -14.10 -26.40
CA GLN A 402 -12.00 -14.07 -27.87
C GLN A 402 -12.64 -12.80 -28.46
N SER A 403 -13.76 -12.34 -27.88
CA SER A 403 -14.44 -11.10 -28.24
C SER A 403 -13.78 -9.82 -27.68
N ARG A 404 -12.73 -9.96 -26.86
CA ARG A 404 -11.99 -8.88 -26.18
C ARG A 404 -12.86 -7.96 -25.32
N ASN A 405 -13.97 -8.47 -24.78
CA ASN A 405 -14.86 -7.66 -23.95
C ASN A 405 -14.41 -7.65 -22.48
N ILE A 406 -13.52 -6.70 -22.14
CA ILE A 406 -12.99 -6.48 -20.79
C ILE A 406 -14.08 -6.40 -19.70
N ARG A 407 -15.24 -5.80 -20.02
CA ARG A 407 -16.39 -5.70 -19.11
C ARG A 407 -17.01 -7.08 -18.83
N ASP A 408 -17.34 -7.84 -19.87
CA ASP A 408 -17.93 -9.18 -19.69
C ASP A 408 -16.97 -10.13 -18.98
N ILE A 409 -15.66 -10.07 -19.30
CA ILE A 409 -14.62 -10.83 -18.60
C ILE A 409 -14.65 -10.49 -17.10
N TYR A 410 -14.62 -9.20 -16.74
CA TYR A 410 -14.74 -8.76 -15.35
C TYR A 410 -16.03 -9.26 -14.68
N ARG A 411 -17.19 -9.14 -15.36
CA ARG A 411 -18.49 -9.58 -14.83
C ARG A 411 -18.50 -11.08 -14.53
N LEU A 412 -17.97 -11.91 -15.44
CA LEU A 412 -17.86 -13.36 -15.24
C LEU A 412 -16.94 -13.70 -14.05
N ILE A 413 -15.83 -12.99 -13.88
CA ILE A 413 -14.90 -13.17 -12.74
C ILE A 413 -15.59 -12.83 -11.41
N VAL A 414 -16.36 -11.73 -11.37
CA VAL A 414 -17.12 -11.34 -10.17
C VAL A 414 -18.21 -12.35 -9.84
N LYS A 415 -18.96 -12.84 -10.84
CA LYS A 415 -20.06 -13.80 -10.65
C LYS A 415 -19.60 -15.23 -10.32
N ALA A 416 -18.39 -15.62 -10.68
CA ALA A 416 -17.90 -16.98 -10.43
C ALA A 416 -17.64 -17.25 -8.93
N ASP A 417 -18.16 -18.38 -8.43
CA ASP A 417 -17.79 -18.93 -7.11
C ASP A 417 -16.47 -19.73 -7.16
N ALA A 418 -16.00 -20.11 -8.35
CA ALA A 418 -14.77 -20.87 -8.60
C ALA A 418 -13.71 -20.02 -9.34
N ASN A 419 -12.44 -20.44 -9.26
CA ASN A 419 -11.34 -19.72 -9.93
C ASN A 419 -11.32 -19.96 -11.45
N ILE A 420 -12.09 -19.17 -12.20
CA ILE A 420 -12.14 -19.25 -13.67
C ILE A 420 -10.94 -18.60 -14.38
N ILE A 421 -10.14 -17.76 -13.69
CA ILE A 421 -8.99 -17.05 -14.25
C ILE A 421 -7.92 -18.02 -14.77
N ASN A 422 -7.73 -19.12 -14.04
CA ASN A 422 -6.69 -20.12 -14.27
C ASN A 422 -7.20 -21.32 -15.08
N THR A 423 -8.37 -21.21 -15.72
CA THR A 423 -8.88 -22.22 -16.65
C THR A 423 -7.95 -22.38 -17.85
N LYS A 424 -7.93 -23.60 -18.37
CA LYS A 424 -7.20 -24.00 -19.57
C LYS A 424 -8.16 -24.14 -20.74
N PHE A 425 -7.64 -24.05 -21.95
CA PHE A 425 -8.42 -24.27 -23.17
C PHE A 425 -9.01 -25.69 -23.22
N ASP A 426 -8.31 -26.66 -22.64
CA ASP A 426 -8.76 -28.06 -22.59
C ASP A 426 -10.10 -28.19 -21.85
N ASP A 427 -10.29 -27.41 -20.77
CA ASP A 427 -11.48 -27.39 -19.90
C ASP A 427 -12.78 -27.00 -20.63
N ILE A 428 -12.69 -26.44 -21.84
CA ILE A 428 -13.85 -26.06 -22.67
C ILE A 428 -14.05 -26.98 -23.89
N THR A 429 -13.19 -27.96 -24.09
CA THR A 429 -13.17 -28.88 -25.24
C THR A 429 -13.55 -30.32 -24.92
N ASP A 430 -14.14 -30.59 -23.75
CA ASP A 430 -14.50 -31.94 -23.26
C ASP A 430 -15.70 -32.61 -23.98
N LEU A 431 -15.85 -32.34 -25.29
CA LEU A 431 -16.47 -33.26 -26.24
C LEU A 431 -15.44 -33.60 -27.34
N ASP A 432 -15.19 -34.91 -27.52
CA ASP A 432 -14.43 -35.55 -28.61
C ASP A 432 -12.89 -35.70 -28.52
N VAL A 433 -12.36 -36.28 -27.42
CA VAL A 433 -11.21 -37.25 -27.55
C VAL A 433 -11.38 -38.47 -26.63
N TYR A 434 -12.16 -39.46 -27.09
CA TYR A 434 -12.06 -40.83 -26.56
C TYR A 434 -10.77 -41.51 -27.06
N HIS A 435 -10.02 -42.14 -26.14
CA HIS A 435 -8.79 -42.95 -26.35
C HIS A 435 -7.52 -42.17 -26.79
N HIS A 436 -6.30 -42.43 -26.32
CA HIS A 436 -5.65 -43.50 -25.51
C HIS A 436 -4.68 -42.84 -24.48
N HIS A 437 -4.09 -43.47 -23.44
CA HIS A 437 -4.08 -44.85 -22.94
C HIS A 437 -3.81 -44.84 -21.40
N HIS A 438 -4.12 -45.95 -20.69
CA HIS A 438 -3.54 -46.26 -19.37
C HIS A 438 -2.17 -46.95 -19.49
N VAL A 439 -1.26 -46.75 -18.52
CA VAL A 439 -0.59 -47.76 -17.64
C VAL A 439 0.67 -47.16 -16.98
N ASP A 440 0.94 -47.54 -15.73
CA ASP A 440 2.01 -47.04 -14.85
C ASP A 440 3.45 -47.25 -15.35
N ALA A 441 4.29 -46.20 -15.31
CA ALA A 441 5.76 -46.29 -15.29
C ALA A 441 6.42 -45.00 -14.72
N PRO A 442 7.56 -45.06 -13.99
CA PRO A 442 8.15 -43.87 -13.34
C PRO A 442 8.91 -42.89 -14.24
N ASP A 443 9.30 -43.28 -15.46
CA ASP A 443 10.23 -42.53 -16.34
C ASP A 443 9.55 -41.52 -17.29
N GLU A 444 8.26 -41.25 -17.13
CA GLU A 444 7.44 -40.56 -18.14
C GLU A 444 7.59 -39.03 -18.25
N VAL A 445 8.25 -38.34 -17.32
CA VAL A 445 8.25 -36.86 -17.27
C VAL A 445 8.78 -36.22 -18.57
N LYS A 446 9.71 -36.90 -19.27
CA LYS A 446 10.28 -36.45 -20.55
C LYS A 446 9.41 -36.74 -21.79
N LYS A 447 8.35 -37.54 -21.70
CA LYS A 447 7.45 -37.85 -22.84
C LYS A 447 6.18 -37.01 -22.88
N ARG A 448 5.79 -36.39 -21.76
CA ARG A 448 4.51 -35.65 -21.63
C ARG A 448 4.44 -34.30 -22.34
N HIS A 449 5.48 -33.91 -23.08
CA HIS A 449 5.58 -32.60 -23.73
C HIS A 449 6.00 -32.70 -25.22
N ASP A 450 5.86 -33.88 -25.85
CA ASP A 450 6.23 -34.06 -27.27
C ASP A 450 5.45 -33.10 -28.19
N PRO A 451 6.10 -32.15 -28.89
CA PRO A 451 5.42 -31.22 -29.78
C PRO A 451 4.66 -31.88 -30.93
N ASN A 452 4.99 -33.15 -31.26
CA ASN A 452 4.32 -33.93 -32.28
C ASN A 452 3.02 -34.61 -31.79
N ALA A 453 2.80 -34.64 -30.47
CA ALA A 453 1.59 -35.22 -29.87
C ALA A 453 0.43 -34.21 -29.73
N CYS A 454 0.68 -32.90 -29.75
CA CYS A 454 -0.42 -31.92 -29.79
C CYS A 454 -1.16 -32.02 -31.12
N GLN A 455 -2.48 -32.21 -31.05
CA GLN A 455 -3.35 -32.16 -32.21
C GLN A 455 -3.40 -30.72 -32.75
N ARG A 456 -2.68 -30.45 -33.84
CA ARG A 456 -2.81 -29.19 -34.58
C ARG A 456 -4.27 -29.01 -35.01
N ILE A 457 -4.84 -27.83 -34.74
CA ILE A 457 -6.18 -27.46 -35.21
C ILE A 457 -6.20 -27.62 -36.73
N LYS A 458 -7.00 -28.55 -37.26
CA LYS A 458 -6.99 -28.93 -38.69
C LYS A 458 -7.50 -27.83 -39.65
N ASN A 459 -7.91 -26.67 -39.13
CA ASN A 459 -8.68 -25.64 -39.85
C ASN A 459 -8.00 -24.26 -39.91
N SER A 460 -6.66 -24.17 -39.85
CA SER A 460 -5.95 -23.03 -40.44
C SER A 460 -4.57 -23.44 -40.96
N ASN A 461 -4.09 -22.77 -42.02
CA ASN A 461 -2.77 -23.04 -42.63
C ASN A 461 -1.60 -22.44 -41.81
N GLU A 462 -1.78 -22.17 -40.52
CA GLU A 462 -0.78 -21.56 -39.63
C GLU A 462 -0.33 -22.56 -38.56
N ALA A 463 0.78 -23.25 -38.83
CA ALA A 463 1.31 -24.34 -38.02
C ALA A 463 1.97 -23.91 -36.67
N ARG A 464 1.43 -22.90 -35.98
CA ARG A 464 2.02 -22.33 -34.74
C ARG A 464 1.16 -22.38 -33.48
N ASN A 465 -0.17 -22.50 -33.58
CA ASN A 465 -1.06 -22.27 -32.44
C ASN A 465 -1.72 -23.56 -31.90
N CYS A 466 -0.93 -24.39 -31.21
CA CYS A 466 -1.48 -25.34 -30.24
C CYS A 466 -1.96 -24.56 -29.01
N LEU A 467 -3.28 -24.52 -28.77
CA LEU A 467 -3.87 -23.94 -27.56
C LEU A 467 -3.95 -24.93 -26.39
N GLN A 468 -3.53 -26.18 -26.60
CA GLN A 468 -3.65 -27.23 -25.59
C GLN A 468 -2.91 -26.85 -24.30
N GLY A 469 -3.60 -27.00 -23.17
CA GLY A 469 -3.14 -26.61 -21.84
C GLY A 469 -2.91 -25.10 -21.62
N CYS A 470 -3.12 -24.23 -22.62
CA CYS A 470 -2.94 -22.79 -22.49
C CYS A 470 -4.01 -22.20 -21.58
N SER A 471 -3.63 -21.24 -20.73
CA SER A 471 -4.57 -20.45 -19.92
C SER A 471 -4.87 -19.08 -20.53
N LEU A 472 -5.86 -18.37 -19.98
CA LEU A 472 -6.20 -17.01 -20.39
C LEU A 472 -4.99 -16.06 -20.41
N LEU A 473 -4.04 -16.22 -19.48
CA LEU A 473 -2.83 -15.40 -19.43
C LEU A 473 -1.87 -15.70 -20.60
N HIS A 474 -1.79 -16.94 -21.07
CA HIS A 474 -1.03 -17.29 -22.28
C HIS A 474 -1.66 -16.60 -23.51
N VAL A 475 -2.99 -16.64 -23.62
CA VAL A 475 -3.73 -15.98 -24.71
C VAL A 475 -3.50 -14.47 -24.69
N ALA A 476 -3.53 -13.81 -23.53
CA ALA A 476 -3.23 -12.39 -23.40
C ALA A 476 -1.79 -12.06 -23.88
N CYS A 477 -0.82 -12.91 -23.56
CA CYS A 477 0.58 -12.75 -23.99
C CYS A 477 0.77 -12.94 -25.50
N GLN A 478 -0.02 -13.81 -26.11
CA GLN A 478 -0.02 -14.08 -27.55
C GLN A 478 -0.83 -13.04 -28.35
N SER A 479 -1.93 -12.50 -27.78
CA SER A 479 -2.81 -11.52 -28.43
C SER A 479 -2.27 -10.08 -28.37
N GLY A 480 -1.40 -9.79 -27.39
CA GLY A 480 -0.83 -8.46 -27.18
C GLY A 480 -1.82 -7.47 -26.56
N ASP A 481 -2.86 -7.93 -25.87
CA ASP A 481 -3.84 -7.07 -25.20
C ASP A 481 -3.37 -6.68 -23.77
N PRO A 482 -3.00 -5.40 -23.52
CA PRO A 482 -2.41 -5.00 -22.25
C PRO A 482 -3.47 -4.87 -21.14
N ILE A 483 -4.71 -4.55 -21.48
CA ILE A 483 -5.80 -4.37 -20.51
C ILE A 483 -6.25 -5.75 -20.02
N LEU A 484 -6.35 -6.72 -20.93
CA LEU A 484 -6.59 -8.12 -20.58
C LEU A 484 -5.47 -8.69 -19.71
N LEU A 485 -4.20 -8.46 -20.09
CA LEU A 485 -3.04 -8.89 -19.32
C LEU A 485 -3.10 -8.35 -17.88
N GLU A 486 -3.32 -7.05 -17.73
CA GLU A 486 -3.37 -6.41 -16.41
C GLU A 486 -4.58 -6.89 -15.60
N LEU A 487 -5.77 -7.00 -16.20
CA LEU A 487 -6.97 -7.53 -15.53
C LEU A 487 -6.71 -8.94 -14.96
N LEU A 488 -6.18 -9.86 -15.77
CA LEU A 488 -5.90 -11.24 -15.35
C LEU A 488 -4.85 -11.29 -14.22
N LEU A 489 -3.77 -10.50 -14.32
CA LEU A 489 -2.76 -10.39 -13.26
C LEU A 489 -3.33 -9.74 -11.98
N GLN A 490 -4.27 -8.80 -12.11
CA GLN A 490 -4.94 -8.20 -10.96
C GLN A 490 -5.89 -9.18 -10.25
N PHE A 491 -6.52 -10.10 -10.96
CA PHE A 491 -7.32 -11.18 -10.38
C PHE A 491 -6.53 -12.46 -10.02
N GLY A 492 -5.20 -12.45 -10.14
CA GLY A 492 -4.35 -13.52 -9.63
C GLY A 492 -4.15 -14.70 -10.59
N ALA A 493 -4.11 -14.44 -11.89
CA ALA A 493 -3.65 -15.41 -12.87
C ALA A 493 -2.26 -15.95 -12.52
N ASP A 494 -2.08 -17.27 -12.63
CA ASP A 494 -0.79 -17.92 -12.37
C ASP A 494 0.20 -17.56 -13.49
N ILE A 495 1.10 -16.65 -13.12
CA ILE A 495 2.13 -16.08 -13.98
C ILE A 495 3.17 -17.12 -14.47
N ASN A 496 3.22 -18.28 -13.82
CA ASN A 496 4.16 -19.37 -14.11
C ASN A 496 3.46 -20.65 -14.58
N MET A 497 2.15 -20.61 -14.86
CA MET A 497 1.41 -21.76 -15.37
C MET A 497 2.07 -22.29 -16.64
N ARG A 498 2.06 -23.62 -16.84
CA ARG A 498 2.63 -24.26 -18.03
C ARG A 498 1.54 -24.80 -18.95
N ASP A 499 1.69 -24.53 -20.25
CA ASP A 499 0.88 -25.13 -21.32
C ASP A 499 1.28 -26.59 -21.61
N TYR A 500 0.64 -27.25 -22.58
CA TYR A 500 0.93 -28.63 -22.95
C TYR A 500 2.39 -28.85 -23.38
N HIS A 501 3.03 -27.84 -23.96
CA HIS A 501 4.44 -27.87 -24.35
C HIS A 501 5.37 -27.39 -23.22
N GLY A 502 4.89 -27.29 -21.99
CA GLY A 502 5.67 -26.86 -20.83
C GLY A 502 6.03 -25.37 -20.82
N ARG A 503 5.58 -24.59 -21.80
CA ARG A 503 5.89 -23.17 -21.95
C ARG A 503 5.06 -22.36 -20.95
N THR A 504 5.63 -21.29 -20.43
CA THR A 504 4.93 -20.33 -19.54
C THR A 504 4.41 -19.11 -20.33
N PRO A 505 3.55 -18.24 -19.77
CA PRO A 505 3.13 -17.01 -20.44
C PRO A 505 4.32 -16.12 -20.87
N LEU A 506 5.40 -16.14 -20.08
CA LEU A 506 6.65 -15.44 -20.42
C LEU A 506 7.33 -16.01 -21.67
N HIS A 507 7.30 -17.32 -21.92
CA HIS A 507 7.76 -17.90 -23.19
C HIS A 507 6.90 -17.43 -24.36
N HIS A 508 5.58 -17.31 -24.17
CA HIS A 508 4.67 -16.79 -25.20
C HIS A 508 4.95 -15.31 -25.51
N CYS A 509 5.28 -14.47 -24.53
CA CYS A 509 5.74 -13.10 -24.80
C CYS A 509 7.00 -13.04 -25.66
N ILE A 510 7.97 -13.92 -25.44
CA ILE A 510 9.19 -13.99 -26.28
C ILE A 510 8.84 -14.51 -27.68
N ALA A 511 8.01 -15.54 -27.79
CA ALA A 511 7.58 -16.10 -29.08
C ALA A 511 6.73 -15.13 -29.93
N SER A 512 5.98 -14.22 -29.29
CA SER A 512 5.25 -13.14 -29.95
C SER A 512 6.09 -11.86 -30.18
N GLY A 513 7.33 -11.81 -29.67
CA GLY A 513 8.20 -10.61 -29.74
C GLY A 513 7.74 -9.46 -28.84
N ASN A 514 6.83 -9.71 -27.90
CA ASN A 514 6.25 -8.69 -27.03
C ASN A 514 7.12 -8.45 -25.79
N ASN A 515 8.23 -7.73 -26.00
CA ASN A 515 9.20 -7.40 -24.95
C ASN A 515 8.59 -6.59 -23.80
N ALA A 516 7.58 -5.75 -24.07
CA ALA A 516 6.89 -4.98 -23.04
C ALA A 516 6.16 -5.89 -22.06
N PHE A 517 5.45 -6.91 -22.54
CA PHE A 517 4.73 -7.85 -21.69
C PHE A 517 5.70 -8.75 -20.93
N ALA A 518 6.79 -9.19 -21.58
CA ALA A 518 7.85 -9.95 -20.91
C ALA A 518 8.40 -9.18 -19.69
N LYS A 519 8.67 -7.87 -19.83
CA LYS A 519 9.09 -7.00 -18.72
C LYS A 519 8.03 -6.86 -17.63
N VAL A 520 6.75 -6.69 -17.98
CA VAL A 520 5.64 -6.64 -17.01
C VAL A 520 5.57 -7.95 -16.21
N LEU A 521 5.63 -9.09 -16.88
CA LEU A 521 5.59 -10.41 -16.24
C LEU A 521 6.78 -10.61 -15.28
N LEU A 522 8.01 -10.28 -15.71
CA LEU A 522 9.20 -10.37 -14.87
C LEU A 522 9.09 -9.48 -13.61
N ARG A 523 8.66 -8.22 -13.76
CA ARG A 523 8.42 -7.30 -12.62
C ARG A 523 7.29 -7.78 -11.68
N ARG A 524 6.39 -8.65 -12.16
CA ARG A 524 5.30 -9.27 -11.39
C ARG A 524 5.66 -10.66 -10.83
N GLY A 525 6.90 -11.14 -10.99
CA GLY A 525 7.39 -12.39 -10.40
C GLY A 525 7.34 -13.62 -11.31
N ALA A 526 7.30 -13.45 -12.63
CA ALA A 526 7.52 -14.55 -13.56
C ALA A 526 8.93 -15.13 -13.42
N ARG A 527 9.05 -16.45 -13.53
CA ARG A 527 10.31 -17.20 -13.35
C ARG A 527 10.88 -17.59 -14.73
N PRO A 528 11.92 -16.90 -15.24
CA PRO A 528 12.52 -17.25 -16.53
C PRO A 528 13.32 -18.55 -16.49
N SER A 529 13.67 -19.03 -15.28
CA SER A 529 14.36 -20.31 -15.03
C SER A 529 13.49 -21.56 -15.25
N ILE A 530 12.22 -21.41 -15.63
CA ILE A 530 11.35 -22.56 -15.94
C ILE A 530 11.67 -22.99 -17.37
N GLU A 531 12.02 -24.26 -17.56
CA GLU A 531 12.25 -24.84 -18.88
C GLU A 531 10.93 -25.21 -19.56
N ASP A 532 10.85 -25.04 -20.88
CA ASP A 532 9.79 -25.60 -21.71
C ASP A 532 10.00 -27.11 -22.00
N GLY A 533 9.11 -27.71 -22.79
CA GLY A 533 9.14 -29.13 -23.15
C GLY A 533 10.35 -29.55 -23.97
N GLY A 534 11.07 -28.60 -24.57
CA GLY A 534 12.36 -28.83 -25.22
C GLY A 534 13.56 -28.77 -24.25
N GLY A 535 13.32 -28.47 -22.96
CA GLY A 535 14.39 -28.26 -21.97
C GLY A 535 15.10 -26.91 -22.09
N LEU A 536 14.49 -25.92 -22.77
CA LEU A 536 15.05 -24.58 -22.88
C LEU A 536 14.37 -23.62 -21.91
N SER A 537 15.16 -22.83 -21.20
CA SER A 537 14.68 -21.67 -20.45
C SER A 537 14.22 -20.54 -21.38
N VAL A 538 13.56 -19.53 -20.80
CA VAL A 538 13.09 -18.35 -21.55
C VAL A 538 14.24 -17.66 -22.29
N LEU A 539 15.41 -17.50 -21.66
CA LEU A 539 16.57 -16.83 -22.26
C LEU A 539 17.14 -17.64 -23.44
N GLU A 540 17.26 -18.95 -23.29
CA GLU A 540 17.78 -19.83 -24.34
C GLU A 540 16.84 -19.87 -25.55
N ARG A 541 15.53 -19.98 -25.32
CA ARG A 541 14.52 -19.90 -26.39
C ARG A 541 14.55 -18.55 -27.09
N ALA A 542 14.77 -17.45 -26.36
CA ALA A 542 14.89 -16.12 -26.91
C ALA A 542 16.17 -15.92 -27.76
N MET A 543 17.28 -16.53 -27.34
CA MET A 543 18.54 -16.56 -28.12
C MET A 543 18.39 -17.41 -29.39
N GLU A 544 17.77 -18.60 -29.30
CA GLU A 544 17.55 -19.51 -30.44
C GLU A 544 16.73 -18.83 -31.56
N MET A 545 15.69 -18.07 -31.19
CA MET A 545 14.87 -17.31 -32.14
C MET A 545 15.54 -16.02 -32.64
N GLY A 546 16.71 -15.64 -32.13
CA GLY A 546 17.37 -14.36 -32.42
C GLY A 546 16.57 -13.13 -31.95
N ALA A 547 15.71 -13.30 -30.94
CA ALA A 547 14.60 -12.40 -30.65
C ALA A 547 14.89 -11.29 -29.63
N ILE A 548 16.02 -11.32 -28.91
CA ILE A 548 16.36 -10.26 -27.95
C ILE A 548 17.17 -9.15 -28.62
N THR A 549 16.48 -8.09 -29.02
CA THR A 549 17.06 -6.78 -29.37
C THR A 549 17.01 -5.76 -28.24
N ASP A 550 16.34 -6.11 -27.13
CA ASP A 550 16.07 -5.22 -25.99
C ASP A 550 17.02 -5.54 -24.82
N GLU A 551 17.96 -4.63 -24.57
CA GLU A 551 19.01 -4.80 -23.55
C GLU A 551 18.45 -4.90 -22.11
N GLU A 552 17.37 -4.19 -21.79
CA GLU A 552 16.75 -4.28 -20.46
C GLU A 552 16.09 -5.66 -20.28
N LEU A 553 15.41 -6.18 -21.30
CA LEU A 553 14.84 -7.51 -21.25
C LEU A 553 15.94 -8.60 -21.17
N PHE A 554 17.05 -8.42 -21.89
CA PHE A 554 18.21 -9.31 -21.79
C PHE A 554 18.71 -9.41 -20.34
N LEU A 555 18.94 -8.27 -19.69
CA LEU A 555 19.42 -8.21 -18.31
C LEU A 555 18.42 -8.85 -17.34
N LEU A 556 17.13 -8.52 -17.43
CA LEU A 556 16.10 -9.10 -16.56
C LEU A 556 15.98 -10.63 -16.70
N LEU A 557 16.23 -11.18 -17.89
CA LEU A 557 16.25 -12.63 -18.12
C LEU A 557 17.54 -13.29 -17.61
N ALA A 558 18.68 -12.61 -17.74
CA ALA A 558 20.00 -13.12 -17.33
C ALA A 558 20.26 -13.02 -15.81
N GLU A 559 19.73 -12.00 -15.13
CA GLU A 559 19.86 -11.83 -13.67
C GLU A 559 19.07 -12.87 -12.85
N CYS A 560 18.19 -13.64 -13.50
CA CYS A 560 17.26 -14.57 -12.88
C CYS A 560 17.59 -16.07 -13.16
N GLN A 561 18.83 -16.37 -13.57
CA GLN A 561 19.34 -17.73 -13.78
C GLN A 561 19.95 -18.34 -12.50
#